data_AF-A0A5D0RSV9-F1
#
_entry.id   AF-A0A5D0RSV9-F1
#
_cell.length_a   1.000
_cell.length_b   1.000
_cell.length_c   1.000
_cell.angle_alpha   90.00
_cell.angle_beta   90.00
_cell.angle_gamma   90.00
#
_symmetry.space_group_name_H-M   'P 1'
#
loop_
_entity.id
_entity.type
_entity.pdbx_description
1 polymer ?
#
loop_
_entity_poly.entity_id
_entity_poly.type
_entity_poly.pdbx_seq_one_letter_code
_entity_poly.pdbx_strand_id
1 'polypeptide(L)'
;MFEVGKEYHFCTIGAAEEGLGDSEAVWEVVGIDGTLLSLRGPGIKSNPFHDNGNLLAGDHKPKERGEMVLNTASCFFHSARPFRQD
;
A
#
# COMPACT_ATOMS: atom_id res chain seq x y z
N MET A 1 -3.75 4.98 -17.26
CA MET A 1 -4.00 3.53 -17.27
C MET A 1 -2.97 2.89 -16.34
N PHE A 2 -3.39 1.95 -15.49
CA PHE A 2 -2.49 1.26 -14.55
C PHE A 2 -1.77 0.09 -15.23
N GLU A 3 -0.60 -0.28 -14.72
CA GLU A 3 0.23 -1.38 -15.23
C GLU A 3 0.56 -2.37 -14.11
N VAL A 4 0.42 -3.67 -14.39
CA VAL A 4 0.80 -4.74 -13.46
C VAL A 4 2.31 -4.73 -13.23
N GLY A 5 2.74 -4.89 -11.98
CA GLY A 5 4.12 -4.84 -11.54
C GLY A 5 4.68 -3.42 -11.36
N LYS A 6 3.85 -2.38 -11.50
CA LYS A 6 4.22 -0.99 -11.23
C LYS A 6 3.68 -0.52 -9.89
N GLU A 7 4.46 0.33 -9.23
CA GLU A 7 4.07 1.00 -8.00
C GLU A 7 3.48 2.39 -8.29
N TYR A 8 2.43 2.74 -7.56
CA TYR A 8 1.78 4.04 -7.63
C TYR A 8 1.54 4.56 -6.23
N HIS A 9 1.60 5.88 -6.06
CA HIS A 9 0.99 6.54 -4.91
C HIS A 9 -0.51 6.63 -5.16
N PHE A 10 -1.29 5.93 -4.34
CA PHE A 10 -2.74 6.00 -4.33
C PHE A 10 -3.22 6.98 -3.27
N CYS A 11 -4.17 7.82 -3.64
CA CYS A 11 -4.89 8.72 -2.75
C CYS A 11 -6.34 8.26 -2.68
N THR A 12 -6.80 7.93 -1.47
CA THR A 12 -8.17 7.48 -1.20
C THR A 12 -8.80 8.35 -0.12
N ILE A 13 -10.11 8.56 -0.19
CA ILE A 13 -10.86 9.32 0.80
C ILE A 13 -11.38 8.34 1.85
N GLY A 14 -11.04 8.59 3.11
CA GLY A 14 -11.47 7.80 4.25
C GLY A 14 -12.21 8.65 5.28
N ALA A 15 -12.95 7.99 6.17
CA ALA A 15 -13.50 8.61 7.36
C ALA A 15 -12.56 8.37 8.55
N ALA A 16 -12.20 9.43 9.25
CA ALA A 16 -11.49 9.44 10.52
C ALA A 16 -12.38 10.08 11.61
N GLU A 17 -11.96 10.02 12.88
CA GLU A 17 -12.70 10.62 14.00
C GLU A 17 -12.93 12.13 13.81
N GLU A 18 -12.03 12.80 13.09
CA GLU A 18 -12.05 14.23 12.83
C GLU A 18 -12.88 14.62 11.59
N GLY A 19 -13.36 13.63 10.81
CA GLY A 19 -14.12 13.83 9.58
C GLY A 19 -13.57 13.06 8.38
N LEU A 20 -13.92 13.52 7.17
CA LEU A 20 -13.37 12.96 5.92
C LEU A 20 -11.96 13.49 5.69
N GLY A 21 -11.05 12.61 5.29
CA GLY A 21 -9.67 12.97 4.99
C GLY A 21 -9.06 12.10 3.91
N ASP A 22 -7.97 12.59 3.34
CA ASP A 22 -7.20 11.88 2.33
C ASP A 22 -6.20 10.94 3.00
N SER A 23 -6.11 9.72 2.48
CA SER A 23 -5.11 8.72 2.85
C SER A 23 -4.25 8.42 1.62
N GLU A 24 -2.95 8.68 1.75
CA GLU A 24 -1.96 8.40 0.70
C GLU A 24 -1.08 7.21 1.08
N ALA A 25 -0.94 6.26 0.16
CA ALA A 25 -0.04 5.12 0.32
C ALA A 25 0.50 4.61 -1.01
N VAL A 26 1.72 4.07 -1.01
CA VAL A 26 2.31 3.43 -2.18
C VAL A 26 1.86 1.97 -2.23
N TRP A 27 1.37 1.53 -3.39
CA TRP A 27 0.99 0.14 -3.62
C TRP A 27 1.49 -0.35 -4.98
N GLU A 28 1.88 -1.62 -5.04
CA GLU A 28 2.16 -2.34 -6.28
C GLU A 28 0.85 -2.86 -6.88
N VAL A 29 0.62 -2.62 -8.17
CA VAL A 29 -0.50 -3.23 -8.89
C VAL A 29 -0.15 -4.65 -9.28
N VAL A 30 -0.88 -5.64 -8.76
CA VAL A 30 -0.64 -7.07 -9.06
C VAL A 30 -1.70 -7.68 -9.97
N GLY A 31 -2.81 -6.99 -10.21
CA GLY A 31 -3.88 -7.42 -11.11
C GLY A 31 -4.82 -6.28 -11.48
N ILE A 32 -5.44 -6.38 -12.66
CA ILE A 32 -6.38 -5.39 -13.20
C ILE A 32 -7.57 -6.14 -13.79
N ASP A 33 -8.78 -5.81 -13.35
CA ASP A 33 -10.04 -6.30 -13.91
C ASP A 33 -11.04 -5.13 -14.04
N GLY A 34 -11.12 -4.56 -15.25
CA GLY A 34 -11.92 -3.37 -15.51
C GLY A 34 -11.49 -2.19 -14.62
N THR A 35 -12.34 -1.81 -13.67
CA THR A 35 -12.06 -0.73 -12.70
C THR A 35 -11.47 -1.25 -11.39
N LEU A 36 -11.39 -2.56 -11.19
CA LEU A 36 -10.83 -3.19 -9.99
C LEU A 36 -9.32 -3.39 -10.14
N LEU A 37 -8.57 -3.00 -9.12
CA LEU A 37 -7.14 -3.23 -8.98
C LEU A 37 -6.89 -4.16 -7.80
N SER A 38 -6.14 -5.23 -8.03
CA SER A 38 -5.51 -5.99 -6.94
C SER A 38 -4.18 -5.33 -6.61
N LEU A 39 -3.99 -4.97 -5.34
CA LEU A 39 -2.88 -4.18 -4.86
C LEU A 39 -2.13 -4.92 -3.76
N ARG A 40 -0.80 -4.81 -3.79
CA ARG A 40 0.10 -5.36 -2.78
C ARG A 40 0.87 -4.22 -2.11
N GLY A 41 0.79 -4.18 -0.79
CA GLY A 41 1.40 -3.15 0.03
C GLY A 41 2.92 -3.28 0.08
N PRO A 42 3.62 -2.22 0.49
CA PRO A 42 5.05 -2.25 0.64
C PRO A 42 5.38 -3.30 1.72
N GLY A 43 6.20 -4.28 1.37
CA GLY A 43 6.80 -5.12 2.40
C GLY A 43 7.56 -4.20 3.35
N ILE A 44 7.27 -4.26 4.65
CA ILE A 44 8.06 -3.54 5.64
C ILE A 44 9.49 -4.08 5.50
N LYS A 45 10.37 -3.34 4.83
CA LYS A 45 11.81 -3.54 4.98
C LYS A 45 12.06 -3.26 6.45
N SER A 46 12.23 -4.33 7.24
CA SER A 46 12.67 -4.23 8.63
C SER A 46 13.82 -3.24 8.67
N ASN A 47 13.63 -2.10 9.33
CA ASN A 47 14.66 -1.10 9.47
C ASN A 47 15.81 -1.78 10.23
N PRO A 48 17.01 -2.00 9.64
CA PRO A 48 18.07 -2.75 10.30
C PRO A 48 18.66 -2.01 11.53
N PHE A 49 18.21 -0.78 11.79
CA PHE A 49 18.68 0.06 12.89
C PHE A 49 17.78 0.09 14.12
N HIS A 50 16.69 -0.68 14.15
CA HIS A 50 15.76 -0.70 15.29
C HIS A 50 15.77 -2.03 16.07
N ASP A 51 16.94 -2.67 16.14
CA ASP A 51 17.12 -3.96 16.83
C ASP A 51 18.26 -3.94 17.88
N ASN A 52 18.50 -2.78 18.50
CA ASN A 52 19.36 -2.69 19.69
C ASN A 52 18.59 -2.95 20.99
N GLY A 53 17.85 -4.06 21.06
CA GLY A 53 17.13 -4.36 22.29
C GLY A 53 16.23 -5.60 22.30
N ASN A 54 16.66 -6.73 21.75
CA ASN A 54 16.48 -8.06 22.38
C ASN A 54 16.87 -9.18 21.41
N LEU A 55 18.06 -9.74 21.64
CA LEU A 55 18.44 -11.06 21.16
C LEU A 55 17.60 -12.12 21.89
N LEU A 56 16.37 -12.35 21.45
CA LEU A 56 15.63 -13.56 21.80
C LEU A 56 15.09 -14.18 20.51
N ALA A 57 15.66 -15.32 20.16
CA ALA A 57 15.23 -16.19 19.08
C ALA A 57 13.72 -16.43 19.15
N GLY A 58 13.00 -15.99 18.11
CA GLY A 58 11.58 -16.24 17.96
C GLY A 58 11.12 -15.88 16.56
N ASP A 59 10.92 -16.91 15.73
CA ASP A 59 10.17 -16.92 14.47
C ASP A 59 10.10 -15.59 13.70
N HIS A 60 11.09 -15.34 12.85
CA HIS A 60 10.95 -14.38 11.75
C HIS A 60 9.97 -14.93 10.70
N LYS A 61 8.67 -14.93 11.03
CA LYS A 61 7.65 -14.94 9.98
C LYS A 61 7.81 -13.64 9.19
N PRO A 62 7.93 -13.69 7.85
CA PRO A 62 7.85 -12.47 7.05
C PRO A 62 6.57 -11.74 7.45
N LYS A 63 6.66 -10.47 7.88
CA LYS A 63 5.46 -9.66 8.07
C LYS A 63 4.72 -9.66 6.73
N GLU A 64 3.53 -10.24 6.71
CA GLU A 64 2.72 -10.40 5.50
C GLU A 64 2.55 -9.03 4.83
N ARG A 65 2.82 -8.97 3.52
CA ARG A 65 2.54 -7.77 2.75
C ARG A 65 1.02 -7.57 2.77
N GLY A 66 0.55 -6.36 3.10
CA GLY A 66 -0.88 -6.07 3.03
C GLY A 66 -1.41 -6.31 1.62
N GLU A 67 -2.59 -6.89 1.49
CA GLU A 67 -3.29 -7.06 0.21
C GLU A 67 -4.58 -6.24 0.23
N MET A 68 -4.88 -5.57 -0.89
CA MET A 68 -6.06 -4.71 -1.02
C MET A 68 -6.67 -4.87 -2.42
N VAL A 69 -8.00 -4.77 -2.51
CA VAL A 69 -8.71 -4.59 -3.79
C VAL A 69 -9.29 -3.19 -3.83
N LEU A 70 -8.93 -2.41 -4.84
CA LEU A 70 -9.37 -1.03 -5.01
C LEU A 70 -10.23 -0.88 -6.26
N ASN A 71 -11.44 -0.34 -6.11
CA ASN A 71 -12.28 0.04 -7.24
C ASN A 71 -12.02 1.51 -7.63
N THR A 72 -11.40 1.72 -8.79
CA THR A 72 -11.08 3.05 -9.34
C THR A 72 -12.29 3.84 -9.83
N ALA A 73 -13.47 3.21 -9.94
CA ALA A 73 -14.73 3.91 -10.18
C ALA A 73 -15.49 4.28 -8.88
N SER A 74 -14.90 4.00 -7.72
CA SER A 74 -15.48 4.37 -6.42
C SER A 74 -15.36 5.86 -6.16
N CYS A 75 -16.35 6.45 -5.48
CA CYS A 75 -16.26 7.83 -4.98
C CYS A 75 -15.19 8.03 -3.89
N PHE A 76 -14.67 6.94 -3.32
CA PHE A 76 -13.57 6.96 -2.36
C PHE A 76 -12.19 6.90 -3.02
N PHE A 77 -12.13 6.66 -4.33
CA PHE A 77 -10.88 6.78 -5.09
C PHE A 77 -10.73 8.21 -5.57
N HIS A 78 -9.67 8.90 -5.10
CA HIS A 78 -9.43 10.28 -5.48
C HIS A 78 -8.46 10.35 -6.66
N SER A 79 -7.25 9.81 -6.52
CA SER A 79 -6.24 9.84 -7.59
C SER A 79 -5.15 8.78 -7.40
N ALA A 80 -4.37 8.56 -8.45
CA ALA A 80 -3.12 7.81 -8.36
C ALA A 80 -2.06 8.42 -9.28
N ARG A 81 -0.79 8.40 -8.84
CA ARG A 81 0.36 8.86 -9.64
C ARG A 81 1.49 7.83 -9.62
N PRO A 82 2.26 7.68 -10.72
CA PRO A 82 3.40 6.76 -10.75
C PRO A 82 4.38 7.04 -9.61
N PHE A 83 4.83 6.00 -8.92
CA PHE A 83 5.93 6.13 -7.97
C PHE A 83 7.24 6.28 -8.74
N ARG A 84 7.94 7.39 -8.55
CA ARG A 84 9.30 7.60 -9.06
C ARG A 84 10.25 7.51 -7.87
N GLN A 85 11.20 6.59 -7.95
CA GLN A 85 12.28 6.46 -6.99
C GLN A 85 13.43 7.32 -7.56
N ASP A 86 13.55 8.54 -7.05
CA ASP A 86 14.70 9.43 -7.35
C ASP A 86 15.97 8.95 -6.64
#